data_AF-A0A397G302-F1
#
_entry.id   AF-A0A397G302-F1
#
_cell.length_a   1.000
_cell.length_b   1.000
_cell.length_c   1.000
_cell.angle_alpha   90.00
_cell.angle_beta   90.00
_cell.angle_gamma   90.00
#
_symmetry.space_group_name_H-M   'P 1'
#
loop_
_entity.id
_entity.type
_entity.pdbx_description
1 polymer ?
#
loop_
_entity_poly.entity_id
_entity_poly.type
_entity_poly.pdbx_seq_one_letter_code
_entity_poly.pdbx_strand_id
1 'polypeptide(L)'
;MANATQYLDKNYPSSNRSSVINLDLSNKNFVGDLIINGFINLQKLNYSFNNFNGSISLSDCGNLEDLDSSFINAQESQWYDMAKLKKLKLSNNQLTELDLAGSSNLTYLEFNNNLLTELDLSNSEKYVEVNCSNNPSLSKITLPDSFVPVLFDCRNTTLGQVIFSNSSVFDCQKNTIIPQNTTTSNNTTTTTSNNPVTVTATPTTYNNPDTATTATATPTTNNNLGLKIGLSVVGIIVIFLLGLVAFLCYRRRIRKNGT
;
A
#
# COMPACT_ATOMS: atom_id res chain seq x y z
N MET A 1 15.12 -11.38 -16.64
CA MET A 1 14.25 -10.25 -16.28
C MET A 1 14.10 -9.39 -17.51
N ALA A 2 12.88 -9.00 -17.87
CA ALA A 2 12.63 -8.19 -19.07
C ALA A 2 12.75 -6.70 -18.72
N ASN A 3 13.25 -5.89 -19.65
CA ASN A 3 13.21 -4.43 -19.50
C ASN A 3 11.79 -3.94 -19.87
N ALA A 4 11.18 -3.11 -19.02
CA ALA A 4 9.81 -2.65 -19.25
C ALA A 4 9.70 -1.73 -20.48
N THR A 5 10.64 -0.81 -20.68
CA THR A 5 10.63 0.09 -21.84
C THR A 5 10.71 -0.69 -23.16
N GLN A 6 11.58 -1.70 -23.25
CA GLN A 6 11.64 -2.58 -24.43
C GLN A 6 10.34 -3.37 -24.63
N TYR A 7 9.70 -3.82 -23.56
CA TYR A 7 8.40 -4.47 -23.63
C TYR A 7 7.33 -3.50 -24.18
N LEU A 8 7.31 -2.26 -23.70
CA LEU A 8 6.38 -1.23 -24.15
C LEU A 8 6.60 -0.89 -25.63
N ASP A 9 7.83 -0.68 -26.08
CA ASP A 9 8.12 -0.37 -27.49
C ASP A 9 7.69 -1.51 -28.42
N LYS A 10 7.86 -2.77 -27.99
CA LYS A 10 7.48 -3.93 -28.78
C LYS A 10 5.97 -4.14 -28.86
N ASN A 11 5.25 -3.98 -27.75
CA ASN A 11 3.82 -4.32 -27.66
C ASN A 11 2.90 -3.11 -27.88
N TYR A 12 3.42 -1.90 -27.63
CA TYR A 12 2.74 -0.62 -27.78
C TYR A 12 3.66 0.37 -28.51
N PRO A 13 3.86 0.17 -29.83
CA PRO A 13 4.58 1.14 -30.65
C PRO A 13 3.97 2.53 -30.49
N SER A 14 4.78 3.58 -30.62
CA SER A 14 4.37 4.97 -30.33
C SER A 14 3.10 5.40 -31.06
N SER A 15 2.86 4.90 -32.28
CA SER A 15 1.64 5.15 -33.06
C SER A 15 0.35 4.66 -32.41
N ASN A 16 0.43 3.69 -31.49
CA ASN A 16 -0.72 3.02 -30.90
C ASN A 16 -0.95 3.42 -29.45
N ARG A 17 0.02 4.06 -28.78
CA ARG A 17 -0.04 4.39 -27.34
C ARG A 17 -1.22 5.29 -26.97
N SER A 18 -1.60 6.21 -27.87
CA SER A 18 -2.71 7.12 -27.66
C SER A 18 -4.09 6.44 -27.58
N SER A 19 -4.23 5.21 -28.10
CA SER A 19 -5.47 4.43 -27.99
C SER A 19 -5.61 3.67 -26.66
N VAL A 20 -4.53 3.60 -25.87
CA VAL A 20 -4.51 2.81 -24.63
C VAL A 20 -5.11 3.64 -23.50
N ILE A 21 -6.17 3.09 -22.90
CA ILE A 21 -6.87 3.70 -21.76
C ILE A 21 -6.45 3.03 -20.44
N ASN A 22 -6.16 1.73 -20.48
CA ASN A 22 -5.76 0.94 -19.32
C ASN A 22 -4.48 0.16 -19.67
N LEU A 23 -3.47 0.25 -18.83
CA LEU A 23 -2.19 -0.42 -19.03
C LEU A 23 -1.81 -1.21 -17.78
N ASP A 24 -1.72 -2.53 -17.92
CA ASP A 24 -1.31 -3.44 -16.86
C ASP A 24 0.07 -4.06 -17.17
N LEU A 25 1.05 -3.62 -16.39
CA LEU A 25 2.44 -4.06 -16.38
C LEU A 25 2.78 -4.88 -15.13
N SER A 26 1.78 -5.20 -14.30
CA SER A 26 2.02 -5.83 -13.00
C SER A 26 2.54 -7.26 -13.10
N ASN A 27 3.36 -7.66 -12.12
CA ASN A 27 3.82 -9.04 -11.95
C ASN A 27 4.52 -9.62 -13.19
N LYS A 28 5.34 -8.82 -13.88
CA LYS A 28 6.07 -9.22 -15.09
C LYS A 28 7.57 -9.43 -14.83
N ASN A 29 8.01 -9.26 -13.59
CA ASN A 29 9.42 -9.29 -13.20
C ASN A 29 10.27 -8.31 -14.03
N PHE A 30 9.70 -7.12 -14.28
CA PHE A 30 10.40 -6.06 -14.99
C PHE A 30 11.52 -5.46 -14.13
N VAL A 31 12.57 -5.02 -14.81
CA VAL A 31 13.76 -4.35 -14.26
C VAL A 31 14.16 -3.19 -15.16
N GLY A 32 15.13 -2.40 -14.70
CA GLY A 32 15.62 -1.21 -15.40
C GLY A 32 14.64 -0.05 -15.25
N ASP A 33 14.67 0.86 -16.23
CA ASP A 33 13.79 2.01 -16.28
C ASP A 33 12.35 1.62 -16.66
N LEU A 34 11.40 2.41 -16.17
CA LEU A 34 10.03 2.45 -16.65
C LEU A 34 9.74 3.83 -17.23
N ILE A 35 9.59 3.93 -18.54
CA ILE A 35 9.25 5.18 -19.23
C ILE A 35 7.85 5.07 -19.82
N ILE A 36 6.89 5.74 -19.18
CA ILE A 36 5.54 5.92 -19.72
C ILE A 36 5.50 7.28 -20.43
N ASN A 37 5.40 7.25 -21.75
CA ASN A 37 5.31 8.43 -22.62
C ASN A 37 4.41 8.14 -23.82
N GLY A 38 3.64 9.14 -24.28
CA GLY A 38 2.76 9.00 -25.45
C GLY A 38 1.45 8.26 -25.17
N PHE A 39 1.25 7.80 -23.93
CA PHE A 39 -0.01 7.21 -23.45
C PHE A 39 -1.00 8.31 -23.03
N ILE A 40 -1.25 9.28 -23.92
CA ILE A 40 -1.96 10.54 -23.62
C ILE A 40 -3.39 10.36 -23.06
N ASN A 41 -4.04 9.23 -23.34
CA ASN A 41 -5.41 8.92 -22.91
C ASN A 41 -5.46 7.89 -21.77
N LEU A 42 -4.32 7.57 -21.16
CA LEU A 42 -4.22 6.59 -20.10
C LEU A 42 -4.95 7.07 -18.85
N GLN A 43 -5.89 6.27 -18.38
CA GLN A 43 -6.68 6.50 -17.17
C GLN A 43 -6.30 5.55 -16.05
N LYS A 44 -5.83 4.33 -16.37
CA LYS A 44 -5.41 3.36 -15.37
C LYS A 44 -4.04 2.79 -15.70
N LEU A 45 -3.16 2.82 -14.73
CA LEU A 45 -1.80 2.30 -14.82
C LEU A 45 -1.51 1.42 -13.62
N ASN A 46 -1.20 0.16 -13.88
CA ASN A 46 -0.70 -0.75 -12.86
C ASN A 46 0.70 -1.23 -13.27
N TYR A 47 1.73 -0.88 -12.51
CA TYR A 47 3.08 -1.43 -12.68
C TYR A 47 3.61 -2.10 -11.41
N SER A 48 2.71 -2.46 -10.50
CA SER A 48 3.03 -3.12 -9.23
C SER A 48 3.70 -4.49 -9.39
N PHE A 49 4.30 -5.00 -8.32
CA PHE A 49 4.95 -6.32 -8.28
C PHE A 49 6.03 -6.47 -9.37
N ASN A 50 6.93 -5.50 -9.44
CA ASN A 50 8.09 -5.52 -10.34
C ASN A 50 9.35 -5.13 -9.55
N ASN A 51 10.51 -5.30 -10.17
CA ASN A 51 11.81 -5.07 -9.53
C ASN A 51 12.57 -3.95 -10.25
N PHE A 52 11.90 -2.80 -10.45
CA PHE A 52 12.53 -1.64 -11.07
C PHE A 52 13.74 -1.21 -10.24
N ASN A 53 14.87 -1.03 -10.92
CA ASN A 53 16.14 -0.61 -10.33
C ASN A 53 16.79 0.53 -11.14
N GLY A 54 16.02 1.09 -12.08
CA GLY A 54 16.32 2.32 -12.81
C GLY A 54 15.31 3.41 -12.46
N SER A 55 15.28 4.43 -13.30
CA SER A 55 14.36 5.56 -13.20
C SER A 55 12.92 5.17 -13.58
N ILE A 56 11.96 5.78 -12.90
CA ILE A 56 10.55 5.69 -13.25
C ILE A 56 10.11 7.08 -13.70
N SER A 57 9.58 7.18 -14.91
CA SER A 57 9.11 8.43 -15.50
C SER A 57 7.70 8.26 -16.05
N LEU A 58 6.77 9.06 -15.53
CA LEU A 58 5.39 9.13 -15.97
C LEU A 58 5.16 10.47 -16.65
N SER A 59 5.34 10.50 -17.97
CA SER A 59 5.09 11.68 -18.82
C SER A 59 3.79 11.50 -19.60
N ASP A 60 3.14 12.60 -19.97
CA ASP A 60 1.87 12.60 -20.72
C ASP A 60 0.72 11.84 -20.05
N CYS A 61 0.79 11.63 -18.73
CA CYS A 61 -0.19 10.89 -17.94
C CYS A 61 -1.25 11.79 -17.28
N GLY A 62 -1.50 12.99 -17.82
CA GLY A 62 -2.43 13.97 -17.21
C GLY A 62 -3.90 13.52 -17.14
N ASN A 63 -4.24 12.38 -17.78
CA ASN A 63 -5.55 11.75 -17.70
C ASN A 63 -5.64 10.60 -16.68
N LEU A 64 -4.57 10.32 -15.95
CA LEU A 64 -4.50 9.18 -15.04
C LEU A 64 -5.43 9.39 -13.83
N GLU A 65 -6.29 8.40 -13.58
CA GLU A 65 -7.25 8.39 -12.48
C GLU A 65 -6.96 7.30 -11.44
N ASP A 66 -6.30 6.21 -11.86
CA ASP A 66 -6.00 5.05 -11.02
C ASP A 66 -4.55 4.62 -11.25
N LEU A 67 -3.74 4.65 -10.19
CA LEU A 67 -2.34 4.30 -10.22
C LEU A 67 -2.01 3.28 -9.14
N ASP A 68 -1.45 2.14 -9.56
CA ASP A 68 -0.87 1.15 -8.66
C ASP A 68 0.63 0.97 -8.94
N SER A 69 1.42 1.40 -7.95
CA SER A 69 2.87 1.33 -7.90
C SER A 69 3.36 0.58 -6.65
N SER A 70 2.52 -0.33 -6.13
CA SER A 70 2.85 -1.16 -4.97
C SER A 70 3.94 -2.19 -5.29
N PHE A 71 4.76 -2.57 -4.30
CA PHE A 71 5.77 -3.63 -4.46
C PHE A 71 6.73 -3.40 -5.64
N ILE A 72 7.32 -2.20 -5.73
CA ILE A 72 8.33 -1.89 -6.75
C ILE A 72 9.72 -1.64 -6.16
N ASN A 73 9.86 -1.76 -4.84
CA ASN A 73 11.05 -1.38 -4.09
C ASN A 73 11.41 0.10 -4.23
N ALA A 74 10.41 0.97 -4.37
CA ALA A 74 10.64 2.42 -4.37
C ALA A 74 11.25 2.83 -3.03
N GLN A 75 12.25 3.70 -3.07
CA GLN A 75 12.95 4.21 -1.90
C GLN A 75 12.82 5.73 -1.86
N GLU A 76 13.08 6.30 -0.68
CA GLU A 76 13.15 7.75 -0.47
C GLU A 76 11.80 8.45 -0.74
N SER A 77 11.85 9.60 -1.40
CA SER A 77 10.72 10.49 -1.63
C SER A 77 10.04 10.19 -2.97
N GLN A 78 8.71 10.32 -3.01
CA GLN A 78 7.92 10.30 -4.25
C GLN A 78 6.99 11.49 -4.31
N TRP A 79 6.76 12.02 -5.51
CA TRP A 79 5.89 13.17 -5.75
C TRP A 79 4.90 12.85 -6.86
N TYR A 80 3.62 13.11 -6.61
CA TYR A 80 2.56 12.91 -7.59
C TYR A 80 1.80 14.22 -7.83
N ASP A 81 2.03 14.80 -9.01
CA ASP A 81 1.31 15.96 -9.53
C ASP A 81 0.35 15.52 -10.65
N MET A 82 -0.78 14.93 -10.25
CA MET A 82 -1.75 14.32 -11.16
C MET A 82 -3.16 14.80 -10.81
N ALA A 83 -3.58 15.92 -11.41
CA ALA A 83 -4.84 16.59 -11.08
C ALA A 83 -6.10 15.72 -11.20
N LYS A 84 -6.08 14.65 -12.01
CA LYS A 84 -7.23 13.74 -12.20
C LYS A 84 -7.14 12.45 -11.38
N LEU A 85 -6.06 12.25 -10.62
CA LEU A 85 -5.84 11.03 -9.86
C LEU A 85 -6.87 10.91 -8.74
N LYS A 86 -7.56 9.77 -8.70
CA LYS A 86 -8.61 9.43 -7.71
C LYS A 86 -8.18 8.29 -6.79
N LYS A 87 -7.37 7.37 -7.31
CA LYS A 87 -6.88 6.20 -6.57
C LYS A 87 -5.38 6.08 -6.71
N LEU A 88 -4.70 5.94 -5.58
CA LEU A 88 -3.26 5.76 -5.52
C LEU A 88 -2.91 4.63 -4.55
N LYS A 89 -2.16 3.65 -5.04
CA LYS A 89 -1.64 2.52 -4.26
C LYS A 89 -0.12 2.47 -4.32
N LEU A 90 0.50 2.53 -3.16
CA LEU A 90 1.93 2.66 -2.93
C LEU A 90 2.46 1.61 -1.94
N SER A 91 1.66 0.59 -1.65
CA SER A 91 1.91 -0.32 -0.53
C SER A 91 3.20 -1.13 -0.73
N ASN A 92 3.86 -1.46 0.38
CA ASN A 92 5.05 -2.31 0.38
C ASN A 92 6.18 -1.74 -0.48
N ASN A 93 6.55 -0.49 -0.18
CA ASN A 93 7.76 0.14 -0.68
C ASN A 93 8.62 0.54 0.53
N GLN A 94 9.63 1.38 0.33
CA GLN A 94 10.51 1.91 1.36
C GLN A 94 10.47 3.44 1.34
N LEU A 95 9.28 4.00 1.11
CA LEU A 95 9.08 5.44 1.01
C LEU A 95 9.32 6.09 2.37
N THR A 96 10.05 7.20 2.39
CA THR A 96 10.26 8.04 3.58
C THR A 96 9.46 9.33 3.51
N GLU A 97 9.15 9.80 2.30
CA GLU A 97 8.36 11.00 2.06
C GLU A 97 7.41 10.78 0.87
N LEU A 98 6.27 11.45 0.92
CA LEU A 98 5.28 11.42 -0.14
C LEU A 98 4.63 12.81 -0.27
N ASP A 99 4.70 13.38 -1.46
CA ASP A 99 4.03 14.63 -1.80
C ASP A 99 2.89 14.39 -2.78
N LEU A 100 1.71 14.90 -2.42
CA LEU A 100 0.46 14.77 -3.18
C LEU A 100 -0.16 16.13 -3.50
N ALA A 101 0.60 17.23 -3.44
CA ALA A 101 0.09 18.59 -3.59
C ALA A 101 -0.69 18.81 -4.90
N GLY A 102 -0.26 18.17 -5.99
CA GLY A 102 -0.94 18.25 -7.29
C GLY A 102 -2.08 17.24 -7.50
N SER A 103 -2.37 16.39 -6.52
CA SER A 103 -3.32 15.27 -6.62
C SER A 103 -4.59 15.51 -5.77
N SER A 104 -5.19 16.69 -5.90
CA SER A 104 -6.32 17.17 -5.08
C SER A 104 -7.66 16.45 -5.28
N ASN A 105 -7.77 15.54 -6.24
CA ASN A 105 -8.98 14.75 -6.50
C ASN A 105 -8.93 13.32 -5.91
N LEU A 106 -7.90 12.99 -5.12
CA LEU A 106 -7.76 11.68 -4.51
C LEU A 106 -8.93 11.35 -3.57
N THR A 107 -9.51 10.18 -3.77
CA THR A 107 -10.57 9.62 -2.92
C THR A 107 -10.08 8.39 -2.14
N TYR A 108 -9.08 7.70 -2.67
CA TYR A 108 -8.54 6.46 -2.13
C TYR A 108 -7.02 6.50 -2.13
N LEU A 109 -6.41 6.26 -0.97
CA LEU A 109 -4.96 6.25 -0.80
C LEU A 109 -4.51 5.08 0.07
N GLU A 110 -3.69 4.19 -0.50
CA GLU A 110 -3.00 3.13 0.24
C GLU A 110 -1.49 3.33 0.16
N PHE A 111 -0.85 3.41 1.31
CA PHE A 111 0.61 3.50 1.42
C PHE A 111 1.14 2.69 2.60
N ASN A 112 0.41 1.65 3.00
CA ASN A 112 0.80 0.78 4.09
C ASN A 112 2.11 0.02 3.80
N ASN A 113 2.83 -0.37 4.85
CA ASN A 113 4.16 -0.97 4.77
C ASN A 113 5.15 -0.05 4.03
N ASN A 114 5.38 1.13 4.59
CA ASN A 114 6.41 2.07 4.17
C ASN A 114 7.11 2.62 5.43
N LEU A 115 7.92 3.68 5.27
CA LEU A 115 8.74 4.26 6.34
C LEU A 115 8.48 5.76 6.50
N LEU A 116 7.28 6.25 6.16
CA LEU A 116 6.93 7.67 6.29
C LEU A 116 6.97 8.11 7.75
N THR A 117 7.39 9.36 7.98
CA THR A 117 7.42 10.01 9.30
C THR A 117 6.26 10.96 9.51
N GLU A 118 5.86 11.66 8.44
CA GLU A 118 4.70 12.52 8.36
C GLU A 118 4.03 12.44 6.98
N LEU A 119 2.76 12.86 6.91
CA LEU A 119 2.05 13.02 5.65
C LEU A 119 1.00 14.14 5.76
N ASP A 120 0.97 15.03 4.77
CA ASP A 120 -0.05 16.06 4.65
C ASP A 120 -1.09 15.68 3.59
N LEU A 121 -2.32 15.41 4.04
CA LEU A 121 -3.46 15.09 3.19
C LEU A 121 -4.46 16.24 3.08
N SER A 122 -4.12 17.46 3.51
CA SER A 122 -5.02 18.62 3.47
C SER A 122 -5.45 19.03 2.05
N ASN A 123 -4.73 18.61 1.02
CA ASN A 123 -4.95 19.02 -0.38
C ASN A 123 -6.13 18.35 -1.10
N SER A 124 -6.73 17.27 -0.56
CA SER A 124 -7.92 16.67 -1.17
C SER A 124 -9.07 16.59 -0.17
N GLU A 125 -10.18 17.24 -0.48
CA GLU A 125 -11.38 17.24 0.36
C GLU A 125 -12.25 15.98 0.20
N LYS A 126 -11.84 15.04 -0.68
CA LYS A 126 -12.69 13.90 -1.12
C LYS A 126 -12.24 12.53 -0.61
N TYR A 127 -11.26 12.46 0.29
CA TYR A 127 -10.81 11.17 0.83
C TYR A 127 -11.95 10.42 1.51
N VAL A 128 -12.18 9.19 1.07
CA VAL A 128 -13.12 8.24 1.69
C VAL A 128 -12.40 7.05 2.28
N GLU A 129 -11.22 6.70 1.76
CA GLU A 129 -10.43 5.57 2.23
C GLU A 129 -8.94 5.93 2.31
N VAL A 130 -8.34 5.75 3.49
CA VAL A 130 -6.90 5.96 3.72
C VAL A 130 -6.34 4.79 4.54
N ASN A 131 -5.35 4.08 3.99
CA ASN A 131 -4.62 3.05 4.70
C ASN A 131 -3.14 3.42 4.82
N CYS A 132 -2.75 3.82 6.04
CA CYS A 132 -1.40 4.18 6.41
C CYS A 132 -0.74 3.15 7.35
N SER A 133 -1.38 2.00 7.54
CA SER A 133 -0.92 0.98 8.49
C SER A 133 0.51 0.51 8.22
N ASN A 134 1.20 0.02 9.25
CA ASN A 134 2.58 -0.45 9.14
C ASN A 134 3.54 0.60 8.57
N ASN A 135 3.37 1.86 8.97
CA ASN A 135 4.38 2.90 8.87
C ASN A 135 4.90 3.19 10.29
N PRO A 136 5.88 2.41 10.81
CA PRO A 136 6.24 2.43 12.22
C PRO A 136 6.85 3.76 12.70
N SER A 137 7.26 4.62 11.78
CA SER A 137 7.79 5.96 12.07
C SER A 137 6.76 7.08 11.91
N LEU A 138 5.56 6.78 11.40
CA LEU A 138 4.56 7.79 11.09
C LEU A 138 3.94 8.33 12.37
N SER A 139 4.33 9.55 12.70
CA SER A 139 3.99 10.23 13.96
C SER A 139 3.05 11.40 13.77
N LYS A 140 2.84 11.84 12.52
CA LYS A 140 1.98 12.96 12.18
C LYS A 140 1.24 12.73 10.88
N ILE A 141 -0.05 13.03 10.87
CA ILE A 141 -0.87 13.08 9.66
C ILE A 141 -1.74 14.33 9.73
N THR A 142 -1.71 15.14 8.69
CA THR A 142 -2.66 16.26 8.54
C THR A 142 -3.80 15.76 7.67
N LEU A 143 -5.04 15.90 8.14
CA LEU A 143 -6.24 15.49 7.43
C LEU A 143 -7.06 16.73 7.05
N PRO A 144 -7.82 16.70 5.94
CA PRO A 144 -8.69 17.80 5.56
C PRO A 144 -9.88 17.89 6.52
N ASP A 145 -10.45 19.09 6.70
CA ASP A 145 -11.61 19.30 7.58
C ASP A 145 -12.85 18.50 7.12
N SER A 146 -12.96 18.21 5.83
CA SER A 146 -14.03 17.38 5.27
C SER A 146 -13.83 15.87 5.47
N PHE A 147 -12.73 15.43 6.12
CA PHE A 147 -12.40 14.03 6.23
C PHE A 147 -13.41 13.25 7.09
N VAL A 148 -14.22 12.44 6.41
CA VAL A 148 -15.12 11.47 7.04
C VAL A 148 -14.86 10.11 6.37
N PRO A 149 -13.93 9.30 6.91
CA PRO A 149 -13.53 8.07 6.25
C PRO A 149 -14.62 7.01 6.34
N VAL A 150 -14.86 6.33 5.22
CA VAL A 150 -15.49 5.01 5.19
C VAL A 150 -14.51 3.97 5.74
N LEU A 151 -13.23 4.11 5.40
CA LEU A 151 -12.14 3.26 5.89
C LEU A 151 -10.93 4.11 6.28
N PHE A 152 -10.46 3.96 7.51
CA PHE A 152 -9.20 4.53 7.98
C PHE A 152 -8.45 3.46 8.77
N ASP A 153 -7.26 3.07 8.30
CA ASP A 153 -6.39 2.13 9.00
C ASP A 153 -5.02 2.76 9.24
N CYS A 154 -4.72 3.00 10.51
CA CYS A 154 -3.45 3.54 10.99
C CYS A 154 -2.75 2.61 11.99
N ARG A 155 -3.06 1.30 11.98
CA ARG A 155 -2.41 0.34 12.88
C ARG A 155 -0.90 0.28 12.64
N ASN A 156 -0.14 -0.02 13.69
CA ASN A 156 1.33 -0.12 13.62
C ASN A 156 2.00 1.17 13.10
N THR A 157 1.46 2.32 13.53
CA THR A 157 2.06 3.66 13.41
C THR A 157 2.36 4.22 14.80
N THR A 158 3.00 5.39 14.88
CA THR A 158 3.24 6.11 16.14
C THR A 158 2.27 7.27 16.37
N LEU A 159 1.25 7.42 15.52
CA LEU A 159 0.20 8.44 15.63
C LEU A 159 -0.53 8.40 16.98
N GLY A 160 -0.69 7.22 17.58
CA GLY A 160 -1.43 7.03 18.82
C GLY A 160 -2.93 7.27 18.63
N GLN A 161 -3.36 8.54 18.71
CA GLN A 161 -4.74 8.96 18.50
C GLN A 161 -4.81 10.05 17.43
N VAL A 162 -5.81 9.95 16.56
CA VAL A 162 -6.10 10.95 15.52
C VAL A 162 -7.45 11.58 15.84
N ILE A 163 -7.50 12.91 15.85
CA ILE A 163 -8.75 13.66 16.06
C ILE A 163 -9.31 14.03 14.70
N PHE A 164 -10.55 13.64 14.41
CA PHE A 164 -11.25 14.05 13.20
C PHE A 164 -11.98 15.37 13.41
N SER A 165 -12.36 16.03 12.31
CA SER A 165 -13.03 17.34 12.31
C SER A 165 -14.37 17.35 13.06
N ASN A 166 -15.06 16.21 13.10
CA ASN A 166 -16.27 16.01 13.92
C ASN A 166 -15.98 15.78 15.42
N SER A 167 -14.74 16.03 15.89
CA SER A 167 -14.25 15.82 17.26
C SER A 167 -14.23 14.37 17.75
N SER A 168 -14.50 13.40 16.87
CA SER A 168 -14.30 12.00 17.21
C SER A 168 -12.81 11.65 17.24
N VAL A 169 -12.44 10.76 18.15
CA VAL A 169 -11.04 10.35 18.34
C VAL A 169 -10.89 8.93 17.83
N PHE A 170 -9.97 8.72 16.89
CA PHE A 170 -9.62 7.41 16.38
C PHE A 170 -8.37 6.88 17.10
N ASP A 171 -8.48 5.71 17.73
CA ASP A 171 -7.37 5.02 18.36
C ASP A 171 -6.68 4.11 17.34
N CYS A 172 -5.46 4.50 16.91
CA CYS A 172 -4.73 3.78 15.88
C CYS A 172 -4.32 2.36 16.30
N GLN A 173 -4.11 2.12 17.60
CA GLN A 173 -3.70 0.80 18.08
C GLN A 173 -4.87 -0.18 18.08
N LYS A 174 -6.07 0.31 18.43
CA LYS A 174 -7.29 -0.48 18.47
C LYS A 174 -8.06 -0.50 17.16
N ASN A 175 -7.72 0.40 16.23
CA ASN A 175 -8.41 0.58 14.96
C ASN A 175 -9.92 0.82 15.15
N THR A 176 -10.25 1.71 16.10
CA THR A 176 -11.65 2.03 16.45
C THR A 176 -11.78 3.50 16.80
N ILE A 177 -12.96 4.04 16.57
CA ILE A 177 -13.36 5.33 17.15
C ILE A 177 -13.61 5.11 18.64
N ILE A 178 -13.03 5.98 19.47
CA ILE A 178 -13.36 6.11 20.89
C ILE A 178 -14.56 7.07 20.96
N PRO A 179 -15.74 6.62 21.43
CA PRO A 179 -16.85 7.53 21.73
C PRO A 179 -16.40 8.54 22.78
N GLN A 180 -16.74 9.83 22.60
CA GLN A 180 -16.49 10.80 23.66
C GLN A 180 -17.22 10.37 24.94
N ASN A 181 -16.46 9.99 25.97
CA ASN A 181 -16.96 10.07 27.33
C ASN A 181 -16.84 11.53 27.77
N THR A 182 -17.97 12.21 27.89
CA THR A 182 -18.04 13.45 28.66
C THR A 182 -17.47 13.24 30.07
N THR A 183 -16.61 14.18 30.49
CA THR A 183 -15.99 14.38 31.83
C THR A 183 -14.75 13.53 32.14
N THR A 184 -13.64 14.15 32.52
CA THR A 184 -13.44 14.64 33.90
C THR A 184 -12.91 16.09 34.01
N SER A 185 -13.77 16.93 34.58
CA SER A 185 -13.36 17.99 35.51
C SER A 185 -13.16 17.36 36.90
N ASN A 186 -12.00 17.61 37.50
CA ASN A 186 -11.62 17.64 38.92
C ASN A 186 -12.22 16.65 39.97
N ASN A 187 -11.26 15.98 40.63
CA ASN A 187 -11.12 15.72 42.09
C ASN A 187 -11.79 14.50 42.80
N THR A 188 -10.93 13.78 43.53
CA THR A 188 -11.13 13.04 44.81
C THR A 188 -11.78 11.63 44.83
N THR A 189 -10.97 10.65 45.27
CA THR A 189 -11.25 9.35 45.95
C THR A 189 -12.71 8.89 46.17
N THR A 190 -13.07 7.67 45.73
CA THR A 190 -13.35 6.44 46.55
C THR A 190 -14.05 5.30 45.77
N THR A 191 -13.46 4.11 45.87
CA THR A 191 -14.01 2.71 45.96
C THR A 191 -15.20 2.18 45.12
N THR A 192 -14.86 1.09 44.38
CA THR A 192 -15.55 -0.22 44.18
C THR A 192 -16.95 -0.33 43.52
N SER A 193 -17.05 -1.10 42.41
CA SER A 193 -17.78 -2.39 42.31
C SER A 193 -18.23 -2.73 40.87
N ASN A 194 -17.72 -3.86 40.36
CA ASN A 194 -18.32 -4.90 39.51
C ASN A 194 -19.26 -4.53 38.32
N ASN A 195 -18.81 -4.83 37.09
CA ASN A 195 -19.21 -5.99 36.24
C ASN A 195 -19.03 -5.65 34.74
N PRO A 196 -18.29 -6.42 33.92
CA PRO A 196 -18.17 -6.13 32.49
C PRO A 196 -19.36 -6.71 31.70
N VAL A 197 -20.10 -5.86 31.01
CA VAL A 197 -21.05 -6.28 29.97
C VAL A 197 -20.25 -6.57 28.69
N THR A 198 -20.17 -7.84 28.34
CA THR A 198 -19.65 -8.32 27.06
C THR A 198 -20.64 -8.01 25.93
N VAL A 199 -20.32 -7.04 25.08
CA VAL A 199 -21.00 -6.89 23.78
C VAL A 199 -20.19 -7.65 22.74
N THR A 200 -20.65 -8.86 22.43
CA THR A 200 -20.12 -9.71 21.37
C THR A 200 -20.60 -9.15 20.03
N ALA A 201 -19.75 -8.46 19.28
CA ALA A 201 -20.03 -8.16 17.87
C ALA A 201 -19.65 -9.39 17.03
N THR A 202 -20.66 -10.09 16.52
CA THR A 202 -20.52 -11.15 15.53
C THR A 202 -19.99 -10.61 14.20
N PRO A 203 -19.11 -11.33 13.49
CA PRO A 203 -18.63 -10.90 12.18
C PRO A 203 -19.75 -11.06 11.15
N THR A 204 -20.28 -9.95 10.64
CA THR A 204 -21.18 -9.98 9.47
C THR A 204 -20.35 -9.96 8.19
N THR A 205 -20.41 -11.05 7.44
CA THR A 205 -19.97 -11.13 6.05
C THR A 205 -20.82 -10.20 5.19
N TYR A 206 -20.20 -9.18 4.58
CA TYR A 206 -20.84 -8.31 3.61
C TYR A 206 -20.82 -8.97 2.23
N ASN A 207 -21.99 -9.36 1.73
CA ASN A 207 -22.20 -9.83 0.36
C ASN A 207 -22.63 -8.64 -0.51
N ASN A 208 -21.91 -8.47 -1.61
CA ASN A 208 -22.21 -7.52 -2.69
C ASN A 208 -23.48 -7.96 -3.47
N PRO A 209 -24.46 -7.08 -3.74
CA PRO A 209 -25.58 -7.42 -4.60
C PRO A 209 -25.27 -6.98 -6.04
N ASP A 210 -24.94 -7.94 -6.91
CA ASP A 210 -25.43 -7.95 -8.29
C ASP A 210 -24.98 -9.23 -9.01
N THR A 211 -25.95 -10.13 -9.22
CA THR A 211 -26.23 -10.91 -10.45
C THR A 211 -26.96 -12.20 -10.08
N ALA A 212 -28.24 -12.27 -10.48
CA ALA A 212 -29.00 -13.50 -10.50
C ALA A 212 -28.62 -14.32 -11.73
N THR A 213 -28.16 -15.56 -11.54
CA THR A 213 -28.54 -16.68 -12.41
C THR A 213 -28.29 -18.01 -11.69
N THR A 214 -29.30 -18.86 -11.77
CA THR A 214 -29.48 -20.16 -11.11
C THR A 214 -28.51 -21.24 -11.56
N ALA A 215 -27.87 -21.94 -10.62
CA ALA A 215 -27.52 -23.36 -10.76
C ALA A 215 -27.25 -24.00 -9.37
N THR A 216 -27.96 -25.09 -9.11
CA THR A 216 -27.86 -25.99 -7.95
C THR A 216 -26.57 -26.80 -7.94
N ALA A 217 -25.82 -26.83 -6.82
CA ALA A 217 -24.91 -27.92 -6.46
C ALA A 217 -24.63 -27.95 -4.95
N THR A 218 -24.65 -29.18 -4.40
CA THR A 218 -24.45 -29.61 -3.01
C THR A 218 -23.02 -29.42 -2.46
N PRO A 219 -22.81 -29.46 -1.12
CA PRO A 219 -21.60 -28.94 -0.47
C PRO A 219 -20.45 -29.95 -0.46
N THR A 220 -19.23 -29.48 -0.74
CA THR A 220 -17.99 -30.24 -0.50
C THR A 220 -17.03 -29.48 0.42
N THR A 221 -16.66 -30.20 1.47
CA THR A 221 -15.61 -30.03 2.48
C THR A 221 -14.41 -29.13 2.16
N ASN A 222 -14.08 -28.31 3.16
CA ASN A 222 -12.91 -27.46 3.32
C ASN A 222 -11.58 -28.22 3.20
N ASN A 223 -10.67 -27.75 2.33
CA ASN A 223 -9.24 -28.07 2.39
C ASN A 223 -8.42 -26.79 2.27
N ASN A 224 -8.08 -26.21 3.42
CA ASN A 224 -7.13 -25.12 3.55
C ASN A 224 -5.71 -25.73 3.44
N LEU A 225 -5.12 -25.77 2.25
CA LEU A 225 -3.67 -25.95 2.11
C LEU A 225 -2.97 -24.62 2.42
N GLY A 226 -2.90 -24.31 3.72
CA GLY A 226 -1.95 -23.33 4.22
C GLY A 226 -0.55 -23.94 4.18
N LEU A 227 0.21 -23.64 3.12
CA LEU A 227 1.64 -23.93 3.10
C LEU A 227 2.33 -22.99 4.10
N LYS A 228 2.40 -23.41 5.37
CA LYS A 228 3.22 -22.77 6.39
C LYS A 228 4.68 -23.08 6.09
N ILE A 229 5.35 -22.19 5.35
CA ILE A 229 6.81 -22.20 5.25
C ILE A 229 7.36 -21.57 6.53
N GLY A 230 7.35 -22.35 7.62
CA GLY A 230 8.09 -22.02 8.82
C GLY A 230 9.57 -22.36 8.59
N LEU A 231 10.34 -21.45 7.99
CA LEU A 231 11.79 -21.54 8.10
C LEU A 231 12.14 -21.20 9.55
N SER A 232 12.42 -22.22 10.34
CA SER A 232 12.99 -22.04 11.67
C SER A 232 14.28 -21.22 11.57
N VAL A 233 14.68 -20.56 12.65
CA VAL A 233 15.94 -19.81 12.73
C VAL A 233 17.14 -20.64 12.24
N VAL A 234 17.08 -21.97 12.40
CA VAL A 234 18.06 -22.92 11.88
C VAL A 234 18.10 -22.95 10.34
N GLY A 235 16.94 -22.88 9.68
CA GLY A 235 16.85 -22.84 8.21
C GLY A 235 17.45 -21.57 7.61
N ILE A 236 17.29 -20.43 8.27
CA ILE A 236 17.92 -19.15 7.85
C ILE A 236 19.45 -19.26 7.98
N ILE A 237 19.95 -19.82 9.08
CA ILE A 237 21.39 -20.03 9.30
C ILE A 237 21.99 -20.95 8.23
N VAL A 238 21.30 -22.02 7.83
CA VAL A 238 21.76 -22.93 6.78
C VAL A 238 21.85 -22.23 5.43
N ILE A 239 20.90 -21.36 5.07
CA ILE A 239 20.94 -20.58 3.83
C ILE A 239 22.14 -19.62 3.81
N PHE A 240 22.41 -18.94 4.93
CA PHE A 240 23.59 -18.07 5.05
C PHE A 240 24.90 -18.84 4.95
N LEU A 241 25.01 -20.02 5.57
CA LEU A 241 26.20 -20.87 5.48
C LEU A 241 26.43 -21.38 4.06
N LEU A 242 25.37 -21.78 3.34
CA LEU A 242 25.48 -22.20 1.94
C LEU A 242 25.90 -21.04 1.02
N GLY A 243 25.36 -19.84 1.25
CA GLY A 243 25.78 -18.62 0.54
C GLY A 243 27.25 -18.26 0.79
N LEU A 244 27.71 -18.38 2.04
CA LEU A 244 29.11 -18.13 2.41
C LEU A 244 30.06 -19.13 1.72
N VAL A 245 29.71 -20.42 1.70
CA VAL A 245 30.50 -21.46 1.02
C VAL A 245 30.57 -21.21 -0.48
N ALA A 246 29.45 -20.86 -1.12
CA ALA A 246 29.41 -20.52 -2.54
C ALA A 246 30.29 -19.30 -2.86
N PHE A 247 30.24 -18.26 -2.02
CA PHE A 247 31.08 -17.07 -2.16
C PHE A 247 32.58 -17.37 -2.01
N LEU A 248 32.96 -18.21 -1.05
CA LEU A 248 34.35 -18.63 -0.86
C LEU A 248 34.85 -19.49 -2.03
N CYS A 249 34.02 -20.38 -2.56
CA CYS A 249 34.32 -21.16 -3.76
C CYS A 249 34.51 -20.26 -4.99
N TYR A 250 33.64 -19.25 -5.17
CA TYR A 250 33.75 -18.26 -6.23
C TYR A 250 35.05 -17.45 -6.13
N ARG A 251 35.36 -16.93 -4.94
CA ARG A 251 36.60 -16.16 -4.69
C ARG A 251 37.86 -17.01 -4.92
N ARG A 252 37.81 -18.30 -4.58
CA ARG A 252 38.92 -19.24 -4.82
C ARG A 252 39.09 -19.56 -6.31
N ARG A 253 38.00 -19.58 -7.09
CA ARG A 253 38.03 -19.75 -8.55
C ARG A 253 38.63 -18.53 -9.26
N ILE A 254 38.27 -17.31 -8.84
CA ILE A 254 38.89 -16.08 -9.39
C ILE A 254 40.40 -16.06 -9.14
N ARG A 255 40.86 -16.49 -7.96
CA ARG A 255 42.31 -16.55 -7.66
C ARG A 255 43.08 -17.58 -8.48
N LYS A 256 42.44 -18.65 -8.98
CA LYS A 256 43.10 -19.66 -9.84
C LYS A 256 43.16 -19.27 -11.32
N ASN A 257 42.34 -18.31 -11.75
CA ASN A 257 42.29 -17.85 -13.15
C ASN A 257 43.12 -16.57 -13.38
N GLY A 258 43.87 -16.11 -12.37
CA GLY A 258 44.70 -14.90 -12.40
C GLY A 258 46.21 -15.16 -12.39
N THR A 259 46.65 -16.33 -12.84
CA THR A 259 48.05 -16.70 -13.09
C THR A 259 48.17 -17.39 -14.43
#